data_AF-A0AAW6J8J5-F1
#
_entry.id   AF-A0AAW6J8J5-F1
#
_cell.length_a   1.000
_cell.length_b   1.000
_cell.length_c   1.000
_cell.angle_alpha   90.00
_cell.angle_beta   90.00
_cell.angle_gamma   90.00
#
_symmetry.space_group_name_H-M   'P 1'
#
loop_
_entity.id
_entity.type
_entity.pdbx_description
1 polymer ?
#
loop_
_entity_poly.entity_id
_entity_poly.type
_entity_poly.pdbx_seq_one_letter_code
_entity_poly.pdbx_strand_id
1 'polypeptide(L)'
;MSNSQFFYNVINILNILFLFLYLISMLIERTYIKRNLSRICKLSFDNESYFTKIDLGNYMVLSFLPIVIQIGFLREKIILKRKVVFPNPPILFSSINDEKMDTFFKKYKSWLYISNLKWIFGFSWFFIIGVINLYLK
;
A
#
# COMPACT_ATOMS: atom_id res chain seq x y z
N MET A 1 -18.74 35.39 6.07
CA MET A 1 -18.06 34.48 5.11
C MET A 1 -19.14 33.78 4.32
N SER A 2 -19.09 33.76 2.98
CA SER A 2 -20.09 33.01 2.20
C SER A 2 -19.96 31.50 2.49
N ASN A 3 -21.06 30.76 2.36
CA ASN A 3 -21.04 29.29 2.52
C ASN A 3 -20.02 28.62 1.58
N SER A 4 -19.83 29.18 0.37
CA SER A 4 -18.84 28.71 -0.60
C SER A 4 -17.40 28.89 -0.09
N GLN A 5 -17.10 30.02 0.52
CA GLN A 5 -15.76 30.32 1.03
C GLN A 5 -15.43 29.52 2.30
N PHE A 6 -16.45 29.26 3.15
CA PHE A 6 -16.32 28.33 4.27
C PHE A 6 -16.03 26.91 3.79
N PHE A 7 -16.82 26.39 2.85
CA PHE A 7 -16.63 25.06 2.28
C PHE A 7 -15.25 24.87 1.63
N TYR A 8 -14.82 25.85 0.84
CA TYR A 8 -13.48 25.85 0.21
C TYR A 8 -12.35 25.78 1.25
N ASN A 9 -12.43 26.57 2.32
CA ASN A 9 -11.42 26.57 3.38
C ASN A 9 -11.36 25.24 4.13
N VAL A 10 -12.51 24.66 4.47
CA VAL A 10 -12.58 23.35 5.14
C VAL A 10 -11.97 22.26 4.26
N ILE A 11 -12.31 22.22 2.98
CA ILE A 11 -11.79 21.23 2.04
C ILE A 11 -10.27 21.37 1.88
N ASN A 12 -9.74 22.59 1.80
CA ASN A 12 -8.30 22.80 1.71
C ASN A 12 -7.55 22.36 2.98
N ILE A 13 -8.10 22.64 4.16
CA ILE A 13 -7.52 22.15 5.42
C ILE A 13 -7.48 20.62 5.44
N LEU A 14 -8.57 19.96 5.04
CA LEU A 14 -8.62 18.50 4.92
C LEU A 14 -7.61 17.99 3.89
N ASN A 15 -7.47 18.65 2.74
CA ASN A 15 -6.51 18.29 1.70
C ASN A 15 -5.07 18.28 2.24
N ILE A 16 -4.67 19.34 2.94
CA ILE A 16 -3.35 19.46 3.57
C ILE A 16 -3.16 18.39 4.64
N LEU A 17 -4.18 18.16 5.47
CA LEU A 17 -4.15 17.14 6.52
C LEU A 17 -3.93 15.73 5.94
N PHE A 18 -4.68 15.35 4.89
CA PHE A 18 -4.53 14.03 4.26
C PHE A 18 -3.17 13.86 3.57
N LEU A 19 -2.65 14.90 2.93
CA LEU A 19 -1.28 14.89 2.40
C LEU A 19 -0.25 14.66 3.51
N PHE A 20 -0.39 15.37 4.63
CA PHE A 20 0.52 15.23 5.76
C PHE A 20 0.46 13.83 6.38
N LEU A 21 -0.74 13.27 6.57
CA LEU A 21 -0.94 11.91 7.06
C LEU A 21 -0.38 10.86 6.08
N TYR A 22 -0.53 11.07 4.77
CA TYR A 22 0.09 10.23 3.74
C TYR A 22 1.62 10.21 3.86
N LEU A 23 2.25 11.39 3.97
CA LEU A 23 3.70 11.53 4.10
C LEU A 23 4.22 10.87 5.38
N ILE A 24 3.56 11.07 6.52
CA ILE A 24 3.91 10.39 7.78
C ILE A 24 3.82 8.88 7.61
N SER A 25 2.73 8.38 7.02
CA SER A 25 2.53 6.95 6.84
C SER A 25 3.57 6.33 5.91
N MET A 26 3.98 7.07 4.86
CA MET A 26 5.08 6.68 3.97
C MET A 26 6.40 6.55 4.74
N LEU A 27 6.73 7.50 5.62
CA LEU A 27 7.95 7.45 6.44
C LEU A 27 7.94 6.27 7.43
N ILE A 28 6.80 6.03 8.07
CA ILE A 28 6.61 4.89 8.99
C ILE A 28 6.78 3.58 8.22
N GLU A 29 6.12 3.44 7.05
CA GLU A 29 6.22 2.24 6.21
C GLU A 29 7.66 2.00 5.76
N ARG A 30 8.33 3.03 5.25
CA ARG A 30 9.72 2.95 4.80
C ARG A 30 10.64 2.50 5.94
N THR A 31 10.45 3.03 7.15
CA THR A 31 11.22 2.64 8.32
C THR A 31 10.96 1.19 8.71
N TYR A 32 9.70 0.75 8.67
CA TYR A 32 9.34 -0.64 8.92
C TYR A 32 10.00 -1.59 7.92
N ILE A 33 9.90 -1.28 6.62
CA ILE A 33 10.49 -2.09 5.54
C ILE A 33 12.00 -2.15 5.71
N LYS A 34 12.66 -1.01 5.97
CA LYS A 34 14.11 -0.96 6.17
C LYS A 34 14.57 -1.87 7.32
N ARG A 35 13.82 -1.89 8.44
CA ARG A 35 14.13 -2.76 9.60
C ARG A 35 13.92 -4.25 9.32
N ASN A 36 13.05 -4.60 8.38
CA ASN A 36 12.65 -5.98 8.09
C ASN A 36 13.05 -6.45 6.68
N LEU A 37 13.97 -5.74 6.02
CA LEU A 37 14.23 -5.88 4.59
C LEU A 37 14.54 -7.32 4.18
N SER A 38 15.53 -7.96 4.80
CA SER A 38 15.93 -9.33 4.45
C SER A 38 14.76 -10.31 4.59
N ARG A 39 13.95 -10.18 5.65
CA ARG A 39 12.80 -11.06 5.89
C ARG A 39 11.68 -10.84 4.88
N ILE A 40 11.42 -9.59 4.50
CA ILE A 40 10.45 -9.24 3.46
C ILE A 40 10.93 -9.77 2.10
N CYS A 41 12.21 -9.61 1.78
CA CYS A 41 12.80 -10.11 0.54
C CYS A 41 12.77 -11.65 0.49
N LYS A 42 13.05 -12.34 1.60
CA LYS A 42 12.91 -13.79 1.69
C LYS A 42 11.49 -14.25 1.44
N LEU A 43 10.51 -13.57 2.04
CA LEU A 43 9.11 -13.92 1.88
C LEU A 43 8.64 -13.71 0.43
N SER A 44 9.02 -12.59 -0.17
CA SER A 44 8.47 -12.13 -1.46
C SER A 44 9.23 -12.66 -2.66
N PHE A 45 10.53 -12.96 -2.52
CA PHE A 45 11.43 -13.31 -3.62
C PHE A 45 12.28 -14.56 -3.35
N ASP A 46 12.07 -15.25 -2.24
CA ASP A 46 12.89 -16.40 -1.78
C ASP A 46 14.38 -16.11 -1.56
N ASN A 47 14.76 -14.83 -1.59
CA ASN A 47 16.13 -14.37 -1.47
C ASN A 47 16.23 -13.20 -0.47
N GLU A 48 16.96 -13.39 0.63
CA GLU A 48 17.18 -12.36 1.65
C GLU A 48 17.97 -11.15 1.13
N SER A 49 18.82 -11.34 0.13
CA SER A 49 19.68 -10.31 -0.45
C SER A 49 19.14 -9.71 -1.75
N TYR A 50 17.89 -10.03 -2.12
CA TYR A 50 17.26 -9.50 -3.35
C TYR A 50 17.38 -7.97 -3.44
N PHE A 51 17.07 -7.28 -2.34
CA PHE A 51 17.39 -5.88 -2.15
C PHE A 51 18.37 -5.71 -1.00
N THR A 52 19.51 -5.07 -1.27
CA THR A 52 20.54 -4.77 -0.26
C THR A 52 20.31 -3.44 0.46
N LYS A 53 19.52 -2.53 -0.13
CA LYS A 53 19.20 -1.22 0.42
C LYS A 53 17.78 -0.74 0.03
N ILE A 54 17.24 0.16 0.84
CA ILE A 54 15.96 0.84 0.58
C ILE A 54 16.22 2.24 -0.01
N ASP A 55 16.48 2.26 -1.32
CA ASP A 55 16.32 3.46 -2.14
C ASP A 55 14.85 3.66 -2.54
N LEU A 56 14.56 4.75 -3.27
CA LEU A 56 13.19 5.10 -3.64
C LEU A 56 12.55 4.05 -4.55
N GLY A 57 13.31 3.48 -5.50
CA GLY A 57 12.81 2.47 -6.42
C GLY A 57 12.43 1.18 -5.69
N ASN A 58 13.34 0.66 -4.87
CA ASN A 58 13.11 -0.55 -4.08
C ASN A 58 11.99 -0.35 -3.06
N TYR A 59 11.92 0.84 -2.45
CA TYR A 59 10.80 1.20 -1.58
C TYR A 59 9.48 1.13 -2.33
N MET A 60 9.37 1.72 -3.52
CA MET A 60 8.13 1.70 -4.30
C MET A 60 7.68 0.26 -4.56
N VAL A 61 8.56 -0.60 -5.09
CA VAL A 61 8.23 -2.02 -5.36
C VAL A 61 7.67 -2.71 -4.11
N LEU A 62 8.35 -2.58 -2.97
CA LEU A 62 7.92 -3.20 -1.72
C LEU A 62 6.63 -2.56 -1.17
N SER A 63 6.48 -1.25 -1.29
CA SER A 63 5.34 -0.48 -0.83
C SER A 63 4.02 -0.84 -1.56
N PHE A 64 4.11 -1.35 -2.79
CA PHE A 64 2.98 -1.87 -3.55
C PHE A 64 2.65 -3.33 -3.24
N LEU A 65 3.61 -4.10 -2.72
CA LEU A 65 3.48 -5.54 -2.48
C LEU A 65 2.24 -5.89 -1.63
N PRO A 66 1.93 -5.18 -0.53
CA PRO A 66 0.72 -5.40 0.26
C PRO A 66 -0.59 -5.34 -0.54
N ILE A 67 -0.72 -4.37 -1.44
CA ILE A 67 -1.92 -4.23 -2.28
C ILE A 67 -1.99 -5.37 -3.28
N VAL A 68 -0.88 -5.66 -3.97
CA VAL A 68 -0.86 -6.69 -5.02
C VAL A 68 -1.21 -8.05 -4.44
N ILE A 69 -0.66 -8.40 -3.27
CA ILE A 69 -0.97 -9.66 -2.58
C ILE A 69 -2.44 -9.71 -2.14
N GLN A 70 -2.99 -8.62 -1.60
CA GLN A 70 -4.40 -8.54 -1.21
C GLN A 70 -5.34 -8.72 -2.41
N ILE A 71 -5.06 -8.06 -3.53
CA ILE A 71 -5.86 -8.18 -4.76
C ILE A 71 -5.76 -9.59 -5.35
N GLY A 72 -4.56 -10.17 -5.39
CA GLY A 72 -4.35 -11.55 -5.82
C GLY A 72 -5.15 -12.54 -4.98
N PHE A 73 -5.08 -12.40 -3.65
CA PHE A 73 -5.88 -13.21 -2.71
C PHE A 73 -7.38 -13.12 -3.00
N LEU A 74 -7.92 -11.89 -3.07
CA LEU A 74 -9.33 -11.62 -3.28
C LEU A 74 -9.82 -12.22 -4.60
N ARG A 75 -9.06 -12.01 -5.68
CA ARG A 75 -9.40 -12.54 -7.00
C ARG A 75 -9.45 -14.07 -6.99
N GLU A 76 -8.47 -14.71 -6.38
CA GLU A 76 -8.28 -16.15 -6.60
C GLU A 76 -9.07 -16.98 -5.61
N LYS A 77 -9.08 -16.63 -4.31
CA LYS A 77 -9.84 -17.38 -3.29
C LYS A 77 -11.30 -16.98 -3.22
N ILE A 78 -11.63 -15.69 -3.35
CA ILE A 78 -13.01 -15.22 -3.12
C ILE A 78 -13.80 -15.21 -4.44
N ILE A 79 -13.26 -14.60 -5.50
CA ILE A 79 -13.97 -14.47 -6.78
C ILE A 79 -13.92 -15.77 -7.57
N LEU A 80 -12.73 -16.32 -7.81
CA LEU A 80 -12.53 -17.52 -8.64
C LEU A 80 -12.67 -18.83 -7.85
N LYS A 81 -12.80 -18.76 -6.52
CA LYS A 81 -12.92 -19.92 -5.62
C LYS A 81 -11.83 -20.98 -5.81
N ARG A 82 -10.64 -20.56 -6.26
CA ARG A 82 -9.50 -21.46 -6.44
C ARG A 82 -8.96 -21.87 -5.08
N LYS A 83 -8.50 -23.12 -5.00
CA LYS A 83 -7.80 -23.62 -3.80
C LYS A 83 -6.45 -22.90 -3.60
N VAL A 84 -5.77 -22.55 -4.71
CA VAL A 84 -4.43 -21.94 -4.74
C VAL A 84 -4.50 -20.53 -5.30
N VAL A 85 -3.80 -19.58 -4.68
CA VAL A 85 -3.88 -18.15 -5.06
C VAL A 85 -3.11 -17.82 -6.34
N PHE A 86 -1.90 -18.35 -6.57
CA PHE A 86 -1.16 -18.07 -7.79
C PHE A 86 -0.84 -19.35 -8.56
N PRO A 87 -1.73 -19.80 -9.46
CA PRO A 87 -1.48 -20.99 -10.27
C PRO A 87 -0.39 -20.73 -11.33
N ASN A 88 -0.33 -19.50 -11.87
CA ASN A 88 0.71 -19.02 -12.78
C ASN A 88 1.17 -17.62 -12.31
N PRO A 89 2.04 -17.57 -11.30
CA PRO A 89 2.47 -16.30 -10.73
C PRO A 89 3.29 -15.46 -11.73
N PRO A 90 3.12 -14.12 -11.75
CA PRO A 90 4.05 -13.24 -12.45
C PRO A 90 5.47 -13.41 -11.92
N ILE A 91 6.50 -13.09 -12.72
CA ILE A 91 7.92 -13.32 -12.39
C ILE A 91 8.32 -12.77 -11.01
N LEU A 92 7.77 -11.63 -10.59
CA LEU A 92 8.01 -11.00 -9.29
C LEU A 92 7.34 -11.70 -8.10
N PHE A 93 6.40 -12.61 -8.35
CA PHE A 93 5.57 -13.26 -7.33
C PHE A 93 5.59 -14.80 -7.48
N SER A 94 6.53 -15.33 -8.28
CA SER A 94 6.65 -16.76 -8.57
C SER A 94 6.83 -17.65 -7.33
N SER A 95 7.31 -17.02 -6.27
CA SER A 95 7.57 -17.61 -4.96
C SER A 95 6.35 -17.63 -4.04
N ILE A 96 5.29 -16.83 -4.28
CA ILE A 96 4.21 -16.61 -3.30
C ILE A 96 3.20 -17.76 -3.38
N ASN A 97 3.20 -18.62 -2.36
CA ASN A 97 2.24 -19.71 -2.17
C ASN A 97 1.27 -19.40 -1.01
N ASP A 98 0.29 -20.27 -0.80
CA ASP A 98 -0.74 -20.09 0.22
C ASP A 98 -0.16 -19.94 1.65
N GLU A 99 0.90 -20.68 1.98
CA GLU A 99 1.57 -20.62 3.29
C GLU A 99 2.27 -19.28 3.51
N LYS A 100 2.97 -18.77 2.50
CA LYS A 100 3.60 -17.45 2.53
C LYS A 100 2.56 -16.34 2.60
N MET A 101 1.41 -16.51 1.96
CA MET A 101 0.31 -15.57 2.09
C MET A 101 -0.27 -15.57 3.50
N ASP A 102 -0.49 -16.74 4.09
CA ASP A 102 -0.94 -16.82 5.49
C ASP A 102 0.08 -16.18 6.44
N THR A 103 1.37 -16.45 6.21
CA THR A 103 2.47 -15.78 6.94
C THR A 103 2.47 -14.27 6.73
N PHE A 104 2.20 -13.80 5.51
CA PHE A 104 2.09 -12.39 5.18
C PHE A 104 0.95 -11.72 5.97
N PHE A 105 -0.25 -12.32 5.95
CA PHE A 105 -1.41 -11.78 6.65
C PHE A 105 -1.30 -11.85 8.18
N LYS A 106 -0.65 -12.88 8.73
CA LYS A 106 -0.50 -13.07 10.18
C LYS A 106 0.71 -12.31 10.74
N LYS A 107 1.90 -12.56 10.19
CA LYS A 107 3.18 -12.07 10.73
C LYS A 107 3.50 -10.63 10.32
N TYR A 108 3.04 -10.22 9.14
CA TYR A 108 3.27 -8.86 8.62
C TYR A 108 2.01 -7.99 8.65
N LYS A 109 1.06 -8.31 9.56
CA LYS A 109 -0.16 -7.53 9.76
C LYS A 109 0.09 -6.04 9.99
N SER A 110 1.15 -5.69 10.74
CA SER A 110 1.53 -4.30 10.95
C SER A 110 1.93 -3.60 9.65
N TRP A 111 2.67 -4.29 8.77
CA TRP A 111 3.05 -3.75 7.47
C TRP A 111 1.81 -3.52 6.61
N LEU A 112 0.92 -4.51 6.55
CA LEU A 112 -0.37 -4.41 5.86
C LEU A 112 -1.19 -3.22 6.34
N TYR A 113 -1.30 -3.05 7.66
CA TYR A 113 -2.05 -1.95 8.27
C TYR A 113 -1.47 -0.58 7.90
N ILE A 114 -0.15 -0.42 8.05
CA ILE A 114 0.53 0.83 7.69
C ILE A 114 0.37 1.12 6.20
N SER A 115 0.52 0.10 5.35
CA SER A 115 0.36 0.24 3.90
C SER A 115 -1.06 0.66 3.53
N ASN A 116 -2.06 0.01 4.11
CA ASN A 116 -3.47 0.33 3.86
C ASN A 116 -3.82 1.75 4.32
N LEU A 117 -3.37 2.17 5.51
CA LEU A 117 -3.55 3.55 5.97
C LEU A 117 -2.93 4.57 5.02
N LYS A 118 -1.67 4.35 4.61
CA LYS A 118 -0.98 5.19 3.63
C LYS A 118 -1.82 5.30 2.36
N TRP A 119 -2.30 4.19 1.80
CA TRP A 119 -3.10 4.22 0.58
C TRP A 119 -4.44 4.91 0.76
N ILE A 120 -5.13 4.73 1.89
CA ILE A 120 -6.37 5.44 2.22
C ILE A 120 -6.12 6.96 2.24
N PHE A 121 -5.08 7.43 2.93
CA PHE A 121 -4.76 8.86 2.96
C PHE A 121 -4.40 9.40 1.58
N GLY A 122 -3.64 8.63 0.79
CA GLY A 122 -3.29 8.99 -0.58
C GLY A 122 -4.52 9.11 -1.49
N PHE A 123 -5.43 8.14 -1.46
CA PHE A 123 -6.66 8.19 -2.25
C PHE A 123 -7.60 9.31 -1.81
N SER A 124 -7.76 9.52 -0.50
CA SER A 124 -8.57 10.63 0.03
C SER A 124 -8.02 11.99 -0.41
N TRP A 125 -6.69 12.16 -0.39
CA TRP A 125 -6.03 13.36 -0.90
C TRP A 125 -6.30 13.59 -2.39
N PHE A 126 -6.10 12.57 -3.23
CA PHE A 126 -6.40 12.65 -4.67
C PHE A 126 -7.88 12.93 -4.94
N PHE A 127 -8.77 12.30 -4.20
CA PHE A 127 -10.21 12.52 -4.33
C PHE A 127 -10.58 13.98 -4.02
N ILE A 128 -10.03 14.54 -2.95
CA ILE A 128 -10.26 15.94 -2.58
C ILE A 128 -9.75 16.90 -3.66
N ILE A 129 -8.57 16.66 -4.24
CA ILE A 129 -8.07 17.45 -5.38
C ILE A 129 -9.07 17.41 -6.56
N GLY A 130 -9.62 16.23 -6.86
CA GLY A 130 -10.65 16.07 -7.87
C GLY A 130 -11.91 16.91 -7.58
N VAL A 131 -12.39 16.87 -6.34
CA VAL A 131 -13.55 17.66 -5.90
C VAL A 131 -13.27 19.16 -6.00
N ILE A 132 -12.10 19.63 -5.56
CA ILE A 132 -11.71 21.05 -5.66
C ILE A 132 -11.71 21.49 -7.13
N ASN A 133 -11.09 20.70 -8.02
CA ASN A 133 -11.00 21.02 -9.45
C ASN A 133 -12.37 21.06 -10.13
N LEU A 134 -13.32 20.22 -9.71
CA LEU A 134 -14.69 20.23 -10.21
C LEU A 134 -15.50 21.41 -9.67
N TYR A 135 -15.23 21.86 -8.44
CA TYR A 135 -15.95 22.96 -7.79
C TYR A 135 -15.46 24.35 -8.23
N LEU A 136 -14.18 24.46 -8.64
CA LEU A 136 -13.59 25.69 -9.19
C LEU A 136 -13.91 25.91 -10.67
N LYS A 137 -14.56 24.94 -11.32
CA LYS A 137 -15.01 25.02 -12.71
C LYS A 137 -16.46 25.46 -12.77
#